data_AF-A0A7K1S6J0-F1
#
_entry.id   AF-A0A7K1S6J0-F1
#
_cell.length_a   1.000
_cell.length_b   1.000
_cell.length_c   1.000
_cell.angle_alpha   90.00
_cell.angle_beta   90.00
_cell.angle_gamma   90.00
#
_symmetry.space_group_name_H-M   'P 1'
#
loop_
_entity.id
_entity.type
_entity.pdbx_description
1 polymer ?
#
loop_
_entity_poly.entity_id
_entity_poly.type
_entity_poly.pdbx_seq_one_letter_code
_entity_poly.pdbx_strand_id
1 'polypeptide(L)'
;MAHHRLKATSNNISSLWFGADTPIRQYKIKSNPELWEACQRVNLVFKAPSGASSTEHYTKSDKSAFVRAVQEKLYQPTTSRRAYYYCRQLEMI
;
A
#
# COMPACT_ATOMS: atom_id res chain seq x y z
N MET A 1 12.12 -22.76 1.47
CA MET A 1 11.14 -22.23 0.51
C MET A 1 11.44 -20.75 0.31
N ALA A 2 11.89 -20.33 -0.88
CA ALA A 2 12.14 -18.92 -1.15
C ALA A 2 10.80 -18.16 -1.16
N HIS A 3 10.58 -17.28 -0.18
CA HIS A 3 9.38 -16.45 -0.15
C HIS A 3 9.39 -15.51 -1.35
N HIS A 4 8.38 -15.60 -2.22
CA HIS A 4 8.24 -14.68 -3.33
C HIS A 4 7.85 -13.30 -2.80
N ARG A 5 8.85 -12.43 -2.62
CA ARG A 5 8.67 -11.03 -2.20
C ARG A 5 8.21 -10.17 -3.38
N LEU A 6 6.97 -9.73 -3.33
CA LEU A 6 6.38 -8.81 -4.29
C LEU A 6 6.92 -7.41 -4.06
N LYS A 7 7.38 -6.78 -5.14
CA LYS A 7 7.57 -5.32 -5.16
C LYS A 7 6.20 -4.64 -5.06
N ALA A 8 6.10 -3.53 -4.35
CA ALA A 8 4.88 -2.72 -4.20
C ALA A 8 4.56 -1.91 -5.47
N THR A 9 4.52 -2.57 -6.62
CA THR A 9 4.06 -1.99 -7.89
C THR A 9 2.54 -1.92 -7.92
N SER A 10 2.00 -1.05 -8.75
CA SER A 10 0.56 -0.85 -8.85
C SER A 10 -0.21 -2.13 -9.22
N ASN A 11 0.33 -2.93 -10.15
CA ASN A 11 -0.26 -4.22 -10.54
C ASN A 11 -0.22 -5.26 -9.41
N ASN A 12 0.87 -5.31 -8.65
CA ASN A 12 1.00 -6.25 -7.55
C ASN A 12 0.03 -5.90 -6.41
N ILE A 13 -0.08 -4.62 -6.05
CA ILE A 13 -1.04 -4.16 -5.03
C ILE A 13 -2.47 -4.42 -5.50
N SER A 14 -2.79 -4.03 -6.74
CA SER A 14 -4.13 -4.18 -7.29
C SER A 14 -4.57 -5.66 -7.34
N SER A 15 -3.70 -6.55 -7.84
CA SER A 15 -3.99 -7.98 -7.90
C SER A 15 -4.02 -8.67 -6.54
N LEU A 16 -3.21 -8.20 -5.58
CA LEU A 16 -3.24 -8.72 -4.22
C LEU A 16 -4.52 -8.31 -3.47
N TRP A 17 -4.93 -7.04 -3.60
CA TRP A 17 -6.05 -6.51 -2.85
C TRP A 17 -7.41 -6.80 -3.51
N PHE A 18 -7.57 -6.44 -4.79
CA PHE A 18 -8.84 -6.54 -5.53
C PHE A 18 -8.97 -7.85 -6.34
N GLY A 19 -7.96 -8.72 -6.32
CA GLY A 19 -8.01 -10.00 -7.01
C GLY A 19 -8.99 -10.98 -6.35
N ALA A 20 -9.50 -11.92 -7.15
CA ALA A 20 -10.35 -13.00 -6.67
C ALA A 20 -9.65 -13.84 -5.60
N ASP A 21 -10.43 -14.39 -4.67
CA ASP A 21 -9.89 -15.28 -3.64
C ASP A 21 -9.50 -16.63 -4.25
N THR A 22 -8.19 -16.80 -4.46
CA THR A 22 -7.60 -17.98 -5.10
C THR A 22 -6.47 -18.50 -4.24
N PRO A 23 -6.11 -19.81 -4.31
CA PRO A 23 -4.96 -20.35 -3.60
C PRO A 23 -3.65 -19.57 -3.89
N ILE A 24 -3.49 -19.09 -5.12
CA ILE A 24 -2.34 -18.27 -5.53
C ILE A 24 -2.35 -16.92 -4.82
N ARG A 25 -3.51 -16.25 -4.67
CA ARG A 25 -3.63 -15.01 -3.91
C ARG A 25 -3.34 -15.24 -2.43
N GLN A 26 -3.88 -16.30 -1.84
CA GLN A 26 -3.61 -16.67 -0.44
C GLN A 26 -2.12 -16.94 -0.19
N TYR A 27 -1.44 -17.61 -1.13
CA TYR A 27 0.01 -17.78 -1.08
C TYR A 27 0.77 -16.45 -1.14
N LYS A 28 0.36 -15.53 -2.02
CA LYS A 28 0.94 -14.18 -2.12
C LYS A 28 0.75 -13.40 -0.82
N ILE A 29 -0.42 -13.47 -0.19
CA ILE A 29 -0.71 -12.84 1.11
C ILE A 29 0.24 -13.40 2.18
N LYS A 30 0.30 -14.72 2.33
CA LYS A 30 1.17 -15.39 3.31
C LYS A 30 2.66 -15.07 3.11
N SER A 31 3.09 -14.90 1.86
CA SER A 31 4.49 -14.60 1.54
C SER A 31 4.83 -13.12 1.62
N ASN A 32 3.84 -12.23 1.72
CA ASN A 32 4.01 -10.77 1.68
C ASN A 32 3.16 -10.06 2.76
N PRO A 33 3.35 -10.41 4.04
CA PRO A 33 2.53 -9.86 5.13
C PRO A 33 2.61 -8.34 5.23
N GLU A 34 3.80 -7.73 5.05
CA GLU A 34 3.99 -6.28 5.10
C GLU A 34 3.14 -5.53 4.05
N LEU A 35 3.09 -6.05 2.82
CA LEU A 35 2.30 -5.47 1.74
C LEU A 35 0.80 -5.62 2.02
N TRP A 36 0.40 -6.78 2.54
CA TRP A 36 -0.99 -7.03 2.92
C TRP A 36 -1.45 -6.11 4.05
N GLU A 37 -0.66 -5.99 5.12
CA GLU A 37 -0.94 -5.10 6.24
C GLU A 37 -1.05 -3.64 5.79
N ALA A 38 -0.20 -3.18 4.86
CA ALA A 38 -0.29 -1.83 4.33
C ALA A 38 -1.63 -1.59 3.62
N CYS A 39 -2.09 -2.56 2.82
CA CYS A 39 -3.41 -2.49 2.20
C CYS A 39 -4.53 -2.43 3.25
N GLN A 40 -4.46 -3.28 4.29
CA GLN A 40 -5.44 -3.27 5.38
C GLN A 40 -5.49 -1.92 6.09
N ARG A 41 -4.33 -1.36 6.46
CA ARG A 41 -4.25 -0.05 7.14
C ARG A 41 -4.80 1.08 6.29
N VAL A 42 -4.53 1.07 4.99
CA VAL A 42 -5.08 2.07 4.06
C VAL A 42 -6.59 1.91 3.94
N ASN A 43 -7.10 0.68 3.83
CA ASN A 43 -8.54 0.43 3.71
C ASN A 43 -9.37 0.97 4.88
N LEU A 44 -8.81 1.02 6.09
CA LEU A 44 -9.49 1.59 7.26
C LEU A 44 -9.77 3.08 7.16
N VAL A 45 -8.92 3.83 6.44
CA VAL A 45 -8.98 5.31 6.40
C VAL A 45 -9.21 5.87 5.00
N PHE A 46 -9.14 5.02 3.97
CA PHE A 46 -9.26 5.43 2.59
C PHE A 46 -10.70 5.84 2.27
N LYS A 47 -10.85 7.02 1.65
CA LYS A 47 -12.11 7.51 1.12
C LYS A 47 -12.04 7.46 -0.39
N ALA A 48 -12.90 6.65 -1.01
CA ALA A 48 -12.96 6.53 -2.45
C ALA A 48 -13.38 7.89 -3.08
N PRO A 49 -12.68 8.37 -4.13
CA PRO A 49 -13.07 9.57 -4.87
C PRO A 49 -14.52 9.56 -5.38
N SER A 50 -15.04 8.37 -5.72
CA SER A 50 -16.44 8.20 -6.14
C SER A 50 -17.45 8.26 -5.00
N GLY A 51 -17.00 8.21 -3.74
CA GLY A 51 -17.87 8.04 -2.57
C GLY A 51 -18.26 6.60 -2.27
N ALA A 52 -17.75 5.61 -3.02
CA ALA A 52 -18.00 4.19 -2.75
C ALA A 52 -17.56 3.78 -1.34
N SER A 53 -18.45 3.10 -0.61
CA SER A 53 -18.23 2.66 0.78
C SER A 53 -17.54 1.30 0.90
N SER A 54 -17.60 0.47 -0.15
CA SER A 54 -17.02 -0.87 -0.16
C SER A 54 -16.17 -1.13 -1.41
N THR A 55 -15.17 -2.00 -1.27
CA THR A 55 -14.21 -2.32 -2.33
C THR A 55 -14.84 -3.00 -3.55
N GLU A 56 -15.99 -3.66 -3.39
CA GLU A 56 -16.72 -4.27 -4.52
C GLU A 56 -17.25 -3.20 -5.48
N HIS A 57 -17.56 -2.01 -4.97
CA HIS A 57 -18.11 -0.90 -5.74
C HIS A 57 -17.05 0.10 -6.24
N TYR A 58 -15.77 -0.18 -6.02
CA TYR A 58 -14.69 0.71 -6.46
C TYR A 58 -14.62 0.76 -7.99
N THR A 59 -14.71 1.98 -8.52
CA THR A 59 -14.43 2.26 -9.92
C THR A 59 -12.94 2.03 -10.23
N LYS A 60 -12.58 2.03 -11.52
CA LYS A 60 -11.16 1.99 -11.94
C LYS A 60 -10.34 3.13 -11.33
N SER A 61 -10.95 4.31 -11.18
CA SER A 61 -10.33 5.47 -10.54
C SER A 61 -10.08 5.22 -9.06
N ASP A 62 -11.07 4.70 -8.33
CA ASP A 62 -10.95 4.40 -6.90
C ASP A 62 -9.88 3.36 -6.62
N LYS A 63 -9.84 2.28 -7.42
CA LYS A 63 -8.79 1.25 -7.33
C LYS A 63 -7.40 1.86 -7.54
N SER A 64 -7.26 2.77 -8.50
CA SER A 64 -5.99 3.43 -8.79
C SER A 64 -5.57 4.39 -7.67
N ALA A 65 -6.52 5.13 -7.10
CA ALA A 65 -6.29 6.01 -5.95
C ALA A 65 -5.91 5.22 -4.69
N PHE A 66 -6.58 4.10 -4.42
CA PHE A 66 -6.26 3.20 -3.32
C PHE A 66 -4.84 2.66 -3.45
N VAL A 67 -4.47 2.16 -4.64
CA VAL A 67 -3.12 1.66 -4.92
C VAL A 67 -2.06 2.74 -4.67
N ARG A 68 -2.30 3.98 -5.08
CA ARG A 68 -1.40 5.11 -4.80
C ARG A 68 -1.26 5.36 -3.30
N ALA A 69 -2.36 5.36 -2.55
CA ALA A 69 -2.33 5.53 -1.09
C ALA A 69 -1.53 4.41 -0.39
N VAL A 70 -1.62 3.16 -0.86
CA VAL A 70 -0.78 2.05 -0.38
C VAL A 70 0.69 2.27 -0.70
N GLN A 71 1.01 2.70 -1.92
CA GLN A 71 2.39 3.01 -2.30
C GLN A 71 2.95 4.15 -1.45
N GLU A 72 2.20 5.23 -1.26
CA GLU A 72 2.60 6.32 -0.37
C GLU A 72 2.84 5.82 1.05
N LYS A 73 2.00 4.93 1.58
CA LYS A 73 2.20 4.38 2.93
C LYS A 73 3.48 3.56 3.07
N LEU A 74 3.86 2.82 2.03
CA LEU A 74 5.04 1.95 2.01
C LEU A 74 6.33 2.69 1.66
N TYR A 75 6.25 3.67 0.75
CA TYR A 75 7.38 4.43 0.24
C TYR A 75 7.58 5.76 0.96
N GLN A 76 6.66 6.19 1.82
CA GLN A 76 6.95 7.26 2.76
C GLN A 76 8.16 6.81 3.59
N PRO A 77 9.34 7.44 3.43
CA PRO A 77 10.37 7.28 4.42
C PRO A 77 9.73 7.74 5.72
N THR A 78 9.78 6.92 6.77
CA THR A 78 9.37 7.34 8.10
C THR A 78 9.83 8.78 8.28
N THR A 79 8.91 9.66 8.62
CA THR A 79 9.18 11.10 8.79
C THR A 79 10.37 11.33 9.73
N SER A 80 10.76 10.32 10.53
CA SER A 80 12.01 10.20 11.26
C SER A 80 13.29 10.41 10.42
N ARG A 81 13.38 9.94 9.15
CA ARG A 81 14.56 10.18 8.31
C ARG A 81 14.58 11.60 7.75
N ARG A 82 13.45 12.14 7.26
CA ARG A 82 13.41 13.54 6.76
C ARG A 82 13.53 14.57 7.88
N ALA A 83 12.98 14.31 9.06
CA ALA A 83 13.17 15.19 10.23
C ALA A 83 14.63 15.22 10.71
N TYR A 84 15.36 14.09 10.63
CA TYR A 84 16.79 14.05 10.93
C TYR A 84 17.63 14.89 9.95
N TYR A 85 17.28 14.89 8.65
CA TYR A 85 18.01 15.69 7.66
C TYR A 85 17.71 17.19 7.74
N TYR A 86 16.50 17.59 8.13
CA TYR A 86 16.20 19.02 8.34
C TYR A 86 16.79 19.58 9.65
N CYS A 87 16.83 18.81 10.75
CA CYS A 87 17.42 19.29 12.00
C CYS A 87 18.96 19.44 11.90
N ARG A 88 19.64 18.48 11.27
CA ARG A 88 21.12 18.53 11.14
C ARG A 88 21.62 19.64 10.22
N GLN A 89 20.80 20.08 9.27
CA GLN A 89 21.16 21.15 8.33
C GLN A 89 21.00 22.56 8.95
N LEU A 90 20.30 22.68 10.08
CA LEU A 90 20.15 23.92 10.85
C LEU A 90 21.18 24.05 11.99
N GLU A 91 21.95 22.99 12.29
CA GLU A 91 23.03 23.01 13.29
C GLU A 91 24.41 23.39 12.68
N MET A 92 24.48 23.69 11.39
CA MET A 92 25.71 24.13 10.69
C MET A 92 25.55 25.53 10.08
N ILE A 93 24.90 26.45 10.78
CA ILE A 93 24.90 27.89 10.47
C ILE A 93 25.37 28.64 11.70
#